data_AF-T1HSS5-F1
#
_entry.id   AF-T1HSS5-F1
#
_cell.length_a   1.000
_cell.length_b   1.000
_cell.length_c   1.000
_cell.angle_alpha   90.00
_cell.angle_beta   90.00
_cell.angle_gamma   90.00
#
_symmetry.space_group_name_H-M   'P 1'
#
loop_
_entity.id
_entity.type
_entity.pdbx_description
1 polymer ?
#
loop_
_entity_poly.entity_id
_entity_poly.type
_entity_poly.pdbx_seq_one_letter_code
_entity_poly.pdbx_strand_id
1 'polypeptide(L)'
;MFLAIYTAEMLIKCVAKGFILNKYTYLRNPWNWLDFIVITSGYATIGLEVGNLAGLRTFRVLRALKTVSIMPGLKTIINALLHSFKQLAEVMTLTIFCLMVFALFALQVYMGELRNKCVPTPPQELSHRMWWM
;
A
#
# COMPACT_ATOMS: atom_id res chain seq x y z
N MET A 1 25.63 -12.70 -0.88
CA MET A 1 26.71 -11.94 -1.56
C MET A 1 26.24 -10.59 -2.10
N PHE A 2 25.35 -10.54 -3.10
CA PHE A 2 24.86 -9.25 -3.64
C PHE A 2 24.24 -8.33 -2.57
N LEU A 3 23.38 -8.85 -1.68
CA LEU A 3 22.79 -8.05 -0.58
C LEU A 3 23.88 -7.36 0.26
N ALA A 4 24.88 -8.12 0.70
CA ALA A 4 25.95 -7.64 1.58
C ALA A 4 26.82 -6.53 0.95
N ILE A 5 27.11 -6.62 -0.35
CA ILE A 5 27.86 -5.58 -1.09
C ILE A 5 27.07 -4.27 -1.11
N TYR A 6 25.77 -4.35 -1.37
CA TYR A 6 24.89 -3.18 -1.33
C TYR A 6 24.69 -2.63 0.08
N THR A 7 24.63 -3.50 1.10
CA THR A 7 24.60 -3.08 2.50
C THR A 7 25.86 -2.30 2.86
N ALA A 8 27.03 -2.76 2.41
CA ALA A 8 28.31 -2.08 2.61
C ALA A 8 28.36 -0.73 1.88
N GLU A 9 27.94 -0.66 0.62
CA GLU A 9 27.86 0.59 -0.15
C GLU A 9 26.94 1.62 0.53
N MET A 10 25.81 1.17 1.09
CA MET A 10 24.86 2.02 1.81
C MET A 10 25.35 2.45 3.17
N LEU A 11 26.01 1.57 3.92
CA LEU A 11 26.68 1.91 5.17
C LEU A 11 27.76 2.97 4.95
N ILE A 12 28.59 2.80 3.91
CA ILE A 12 29.62 3.78 3.54
C ILE A 12 28.97 5.13 3.19
N LYS A 13 27.90 5.14 2.40
CA LYS A 13 27.16 6.38 2.06
C LYS A 13 26.48 7.04 3.27
N CYS A 14 25.96 6.24 4.20
CA CYS A 14 25.31 6.70 5.42
C CYS A 14 26.32 7.31 6.39
N VAL A 15 27.48 6.68 6.56
CA VAL A 15 28.59 7.18 7.37
C VAL A 15 29.22 8.43 6.73
N ALA A 16 29.44 8.42 5.42
CA ALA A 16 30.03 9.55 4.69
C ALA A 16 29.14 10.81 4.66
N LYS A 17 27.81 10.65 4.67
CA LYS A 17 26.86 11.80 4.73
C LYS A 17 26.44 12.19 6.15
N GLY A 18 26.90 11.47 7.17
CA GLY A 18 26.66 11.76 8.59
C GLY A 18 25.38 11.14 9.12
N PHE A 19 25.50 10.40 10.24
CA PHE A 19 24.44 9.54 10.75
C PHE A 19 23.29 10.30 11.43
N ILE A 20 23.54 11.42 12.15
CA ILE A 20 22.44 12.11 12.87
C ILE A 20 22.72 13.55 13.38
N LEU A 21 23.97 14.03 13.47
CA LEU A 21 24.30 15.26 14.24
C LEU A 21 24.68 16.52 13.44
N ASN A 22 24.64 16.51 12.10
CA ASN A 22 24.91 17.72 11.32
C ASN A 22 23.85 17.98 10.24
N LYS A 23 23.60 19.27 10.03
CA LYS A 23 22.51 19.99 9.31
C LYS A 23 22.17 19.54 7.88
N TYR A 24 22.80 18.49 7.33
CA TYR A 24 22.57 17.95 5.98
C TYR A 24 22.01 16.53 6.04
N THR A 25 20.75 16.44 6.45
CA THR A 25 20.03 15.22 6.78
C THR A 25 19.93 14.23 5.60
N TYR A 26 20.55 13.06 5.74
CA TYR A 26 20.46 11.91 4.83
C TYR A 26 19.00 11.46 4.55
N LEU A 27 18.09 11.75 5.47
CA LEU A 27 16.67 11.39 5.43
C LEU A 27 15.80 12.25 4.48
N ARG A 28 16.30 13.35 3.90
CA ARG A 28 15.49 14.17 2.96
C ARG A 28 15.37 13.57 1.57
N ASN A 29 16.23 12.62 1.20
CA ASN A 29 16.20 11.96 -0.10
C ASN A 29 15.35 10.68 -0.04
N PRO A 30 14.15 10.63 -0.67
CA PRO A 30 13.26 9.47 -0.61
C PRO A 30 13.89 8.20 -1.19
N TRP A 31 14.81 8.37 -2.15
CA TRP A 31 15.58 7.27 -2.74
C TRP A 31 16.45 6.51 -1.74
N ASN A 32 16.94 7.20 -0.71
CA ASN A 32 17.77 6.59 0.30
C ASN A 32 16.93 5.85 1.36
N TRP A 33 15.73 6.36 1.65
CA TRP A 33 14.73 5.67 2.46
C TRP A 33 14.30 4.34 1.83
N LEU A 34 14.03 4.35 0.52
CA LEU A 34 13.67 3.15 -0.22
C LEU A 34 14.76 2.08 -0.10
N ASP A 35 16.03 2.47 -0.22
CA ASP A 35 17.14 1.55 -0.10
C ASP A 35 17.25 0.90 1.30
N PHE A 36 17.05 1.69 2.36
CA PHE A 36 17.02 1.19 3.74
C PHE A 36 15.88 0.18 3.98
N ILE A 37 14.69 0.43 3.45
CA ILE A 37 13.53 -0.47 3.56
C ILE A 37 13.79 -1.80 2.82
N VAL A 38 14.44 -1.75 1.66
CA VAL A 38 14.79 -2.94 0.87
C VAL A 38 15.86 -3.79 1.59
N ILE A 39 16.87 -3.16 2.19
CA ILE A 39 17.90 -3.87 2.95
C ILE A 39 17.27 -4.53 4.19
N THR A 40 16.52 -3.78 4.99
CA THR A 40 15.88 -4.29 6.22
C THR A 40 14.89 -5.41 5.93
N SER A 41 14.09 -5.30 4.86
CA SER A 41 13.20 -6.39 4.42
C SER A 41 13.95 -7.63 3.90
N GLY A 42 15.12 -7.44 3.27
CA GLY A 42 16.00 -8.53 2.89
C GLY A 42 16.54 -9.31 4.09
N TYR A 43 16.96 -8.62 5.15
CA TYR A 43 17.37 -9.25 6.42
C TYR A 43 16.20 -9.89 7.16
N ALA A 44 15.03 -9.24 7.16
CA ALA A 44 13.82 -9.79 7.77
C ALA A 44 13.39 -11.10 7.10
N THR A 45 13.56 -11.23 5.78
CA THR A 45 13.24 -12.48 5.06
C THR A 45 14.14 -13.64 5.51
N ILE A 46 15.44 -13.38 5.72
CA ILE A 46 16.40 -14.38 6.21
C ILE A 46 16.12 -14.76 7.68
N GLY A 47 15.73 -13.79 8.52
CA GLY A 47 15.41 -14.04 9.93
C GLY A 47 14.04 -14.68 10.17
N LEU A 48 13.07 -14.49 9.27
CA LEU A 48 11.70 -14.98 9.39
C LEU A 48 11.44 -16.28 8.61
N GLU A 49 12.46 -16.84 7.95
CA GLU A 49 12.36 -18.09 7.17
C GLU A 49 11.97 -19.32 8.02
N VAL A 50 11.83 -19.16 9.35
CA VAL A 50 11.34 -20.17 10.30
C VAL A 50 9.79 -20.29 10.31
N GLY A 51 9.04 -19.35 9.71
CA GLY A 51 7.58 -19.35 9.72
C GLY A 51 6.94 -19.20 8.34
N ASN A 52 6.07 -20.13 7.96
CA ASN A 52 5.30 -20.09 6.70
C ASN A 52 4.24 -18.98 6.69
N LEU A 53 4.66 -17.71 6.65
CA LEU A 53 3.78 -16.54 6.53
C LEU A 53 3.62 -16.15 5.07
N ALA A 54 2.38 -16.13 4.56
CA ALA A 54 2.08 -15.74 3.18
C ALA A 54 2.64 -14.36 2.79
N GLY A 55 2.86 -13.45 3.75
CA GLY A 55 3.48 -12.14 3.56
C GLY A 55 4.94 -12.18 3.08
N LEU A 56 5.68 -13.26 3.34
CA LEU A 56 7.06 -13.49 2.84
C LEU A 56 7.16 -13.48 1.31
N ARG A 57 6.05 -13.75 0.62
CA ARG A 57 5.98 -13.70 -0.85
C ARG A 57 6.00 -12.25 -1.37
N THR A 58 5.34 -11.33 -0.69
CA THR A 58 5.33 -9.89 -1.05
C THR A 58 6.71 -9.26 -0.87
N PHE A 59 7.50 -9.71 0.10
CA PHE A 59 8.88 -9.27 0.30
C PHE A 59 9.82 -9.59 -0.88
N ARG A 60 9.48 -10.56 -1.74
CA ARG A 60 10.24 -10.81 -2.98
C ARG A 60 10.09 -9.68 -4.00
N VAL A 61 8.94 -9.01 -4.03
CA VAL A 61 8.68 -7.87 -4.94
C VAL A 61 9.56 -6.66 -4.57
N LEU A 62 9.85 -6.46 -3.28
CA LEU A 62 10.78 -5.44 -2.79
C LEU A 62 12.21 -5.64 -3.34
N ARG A 63 12.62 -6.89 -3.61
CA ARG A 63 13.91 -7.17 -4.28
C ARG A 63 13.92 -6.70 -5.73
N ALA A 64 12.80 -6.77 -6.46
CA ALA A 64 12.70 -6.23 -7.82
C ALA A 64 12.77 -4.69 -7.80
N LEU A 65 12.21 -4.06 -6.77
CA LEU A 65 12.31 -2.62 -6.53
C LEU A 65 13.78 -2.15 -6.32
N LYS A 66 14.67 -3.03 -5.87
CA LYS A 66 16.10 -2.73 -5.73
C LYS A 66 16.77 -2.40 -7.06
N THR A 67 16.43 -3.13 -8.12
CA THR A 67 16.99 -2.88 -9.46
C THR A 67 16.65 -1.45 -9.93
N VAL A 68 15.49 -0.96 -9.50
CA VAL A 68 15.01 0.40 -9.78
C VAL A 68 15.82 1.46 -9.05
N SER A 69 16.23 1.21 -7.80
CA SER A 69 17.06 2.16 -7.04
C SER A 69 18.52 2.19 -7.48
N ILE A 70 19.00 1.17 -8.20
CA ILE A 70 20.38 1.08 -8.69
C ILE A 70 20.55 1.83 -10.02
N MET A 71 19.57 1.74 -10.93
CA MET A 71 19.68 2.37 -12.25
C MET A 71 19.33 3.87 -12.19
N PRO A 72 20.27 4.78 -12.52
CA PRO A 72 20.02 6.23 -12.45
C PRO A 72 18.93 6.70 -13.43
N GLY A 73 18.79 6.03 -14.60
CA GLY A 73 17.77 6.37 -15.59
C GLY A 73 16.33 6.18 -15.09
N LEU A 74 16.08 5.16 -14.25
CA LEU A 74 14.74 4.87 -13.76
C LEU A 74 14.29 5.83 -12.65
N LYS A 75 15.23 6.42 -11.92
CA LYS A 75 14.93 7.46 -10.91
C LYS A 75 14.33 8.71 -11.52
N THR A 76 14.83 9.12 -12.68
CA THR A 76 14.31 10.28 -13.42
C THR A 76 12.86 10.07 -13.84
N ILE A 77 12.54 8.87 -14.35
CA ILE A 77 11.18 8.52 -14.77
C ILE A 77 10.22 8.56 -13.57
N ILE A 78 10.59 7.94 -12.45
CA ILE A 78 9.75 7.93 -11.24
C ILE A 78 9.57 9.34 -10.67
N ASN A 79 10.61 10.17 -10.70
CA ASN A 79 10.49 11.56 -10.25
C ASN A 79 9.54 12.37 -11.15
N ALA A 80 9.58 12.14 -12.47
CA ALA A 80 8.64 12.74 -13.42
C ALA A 80 7.20 12.24 -13.18
N LEU A 81 7.02 10.94 -12.92
CA LEU A 81 5.71 10.37 -12.57
C LEU A 81 5.16 10.97 -11.28
N LEU A 82 5.97 11.02 -10.21
CA LEU A 82 5.56 11.60 -8.93
C LEU A 82 5.20 13.08 -9.05
N HIS A 83 5.92 13.82 -9.91
CA HIS A 83 5.58 15.20 -10.22
C HIS A 83 4.18 15.29 -10.87
N SER A 84 3.88 14.44 -11.85
CA SER A 84 2.55 14.38 -12.48
C SER A 84 1.46 13.95 -11.49
N PHE A 85 1.75 13.00 -10.59
CA PHE A 85 0.81 12.61 -9.53
C PHE A 85 0.46 13.77 -8.60
N LYS A 86 1.41 14.64 -8.28
CA LYS A 86 1.17 15.81 -7.44
C LYS A 86 0.17 16.78 -8.08
N GLN A 87 0.25 16.98 -9.40
CA GLN A 87 -0.71 17.79 -10.14
C GLN A 87 -2.08 17.13 -10.22
N LEU A 88 -2.13 15.80 -10.40
CA LEU A 88 -3.37 15.03 -10.37
C LEU A 88 -4.02 15.03 -8.97
N ALA A 89 -3.26 15.18 -7.88
CA ALA A 89 -3.80 15.17 -6.52
C ALA A 89 -4.81 16.29 -6.26
N GLU A 90 -4.64 17.47 -6.88
CA GLU A 90 -5.62 18.56 -6.78
C GLU A 90 -6.95 18.16 -7.43
N VAL A 91 -6.90 17.57 -8.63
CA VAL A 91 -8.08 17.07 -9.36
C VAL A 91 -8.73 15.90 -8.62
N MET A 92 -7.93 14.98 -8.06
CA MET A 92 -8.44 13.88 -7.24
C MET A 92 -9.16 14.38 -6.00
N THR A 93 -8.65 15.42 -5.34
CA THR A 93 -9.29 16.01 -4.16
C THR A 93 -10.67 16.57 -4.50
N LEU A 94 -10.78 17.32 -5.60
CA LEU A 94 -12.06 17.82 -6.11
C LEU A 94 -13.02 16.66 -6.44
N THR A 95 -12.51 15.62 -7.09
CA THR A 95 -13.30 14.44 -7.48
C THR A 95 -13.82 13.70 -6.24
N ILE A 96 -12.97 13.47 -5.25
CA ILE A 96 -13.36 12.81 -3.99
C ILE A 96 -14.41 13.62 -3.24
N PHE A 97 -14.27 14.95 -3.19
CA PHE A 97 -15.26 15.83 -2.57
C PHE A 97 -16.62 15.72 -3.28
N CYS A 98 -16.62 15.76 -4.61
CA CYS A 98 -17.83 15.62 -5.43
C CYS A 98 -18.50 14.25 -5.21
N LEU A 99 -17.72 13.17 -5.26
CA LEU A 99 -18.21 11.81 -5.00
C LEU A 99 -18.77 11.66 -3.58
N MET A 100 -18.16 12.31 -2.59
CA MET A 100 -18.63 12.26 -1.21
C MET A 100 -20.03 12.89 -1.06
N VAL A 101 -20.28 14.04 -1.68
CA VAL A 101 -21.61 14.69 -1.64
C VAL A 101 -22.67 13.81 -2.29
N PHE A 102 -22.38 13.25 -3.48
CA PHE A 102 -23.30 12.33 -4.14
C PHE A 102 -23.51 11.04 -3.35
N ALA A 103 -22.45 10.50 -2.73
CA ALA A 103 -22.55 9.31 -1.89
C ALA A 103 -23.45 9.56 -0.68
N LEU A 104 -23.35 10.71 0.00
CA LEU A 104 -24.23 11.05 1.12
C LEU A 104 -25.68 11.20 0.68
N PHE A 105 -25.94 11.87 -0.45
CA PHE A 105 -27.29 11.96 -1.00
C PHE A 105 -27.87 10.58 -1.34
N ALA A 106 -27.09 9.75 -2.04
CA ALA A 106 -27.51 8.40 -2.42
C ALA A 106 -27.74 7.51 -1.18
N LEU A 107 -26.90 7.61 -0.15
CA LEU A 107 -27.10 6.84 1.08
C LEU A 107 -28.42 7.20 1.76
N GLN A 108 -28.81 8.48 1.81
CA GLN A 108 -30.06 8.90 2.43
C GLN A 108 -31.30 8.48 1.62
N VAL A 109 -31.22 8.50 0.28
CA VAL A 109 -32.34 8.13 -0.60
C VAL A 109 -32.51 6.61 -0.70
N TYR A 110 -31.40 5.87 -0.78
CA TYR A 110 -31.40 4.42 -1.05
C TYR A 110 -31.14 3.58 0.21
N MET A 111 -31.26 4.17 1.41
CA MET A 111 -31.12 3.43 2.66
C MET A 111 -32.20 2.35 2.75
N GLY A 112 -31.80 1.08 2.72
CA GLY A 112 -32.71 -0.06 2.91
C GLY A 112 -33.51 -0.47 1.67
N GLU A 113 -33.75 0.42 0.71
CA GLU A 113 -34.55 0.15 -0.50
C GLU A 113 -34.00 -0.99 -1.37
N LEU A 114 -32.66 -1.10 -1.47
CA LEU A 114 -32.01 -2.17 -2.25
C LEU A 114 -32.16 -3.58 -1.62
N ARG A 115 -32.70 -3.68 -0.39
CA ARG A 115 -32.94 -4.95 0.30
C ARG A 115 -34.36 -5.48 0.13
N ASN A 116 -35.24 -4.74 -0.57
CA ASN A 116 -36.61 -5.17 -0.81
C ASN A 116 -36.64 -6.48 -1.59
N LYS A 117 -37.25 -7.52 -1.01
CA LYS A 117 -37.48 -8.84 -1.61
C LYS A 117 -38.97 -9.18 -1.51
N CYS A 118 -39.53 -9.78 -2.55
CA CYS A 118 -40.88 -10.34 -2.48
C CYS A 118 -40.82 -11.60 -1.61
N VAL A 119 -41.55 -11.60 -0.50
CA VAL A 119 -41.69 -12.77 0.37
C VAL A 119 -43.01 -13.45 0.03
N PRO A 120 -43.05 -14.76 -0.28
CA PRO A 120 -44.29 -15.47 -0.53
C PRO A 120 -45.16 -15.46 0.73
N THR A 121 -46.45 -15.19 0.60
CA THR A 121 -47.39 -15.31 1.72
C THR A 121 -47.52 -16.78 2.12
N PRO A 122 -47.31 -17.15 3.40
CA PRO A 122 -47.45 -18.54 3.81
C PRO A 122 -48.90 -19.01 3.59
N PRO A 123 -49.11 -20.22 3.04
CA PRO A 123 -50.44 -20.78 2.91
C PRO A 123 -51.07 -21.01 4.31
N GLN A 124 -52.32 -20.59 4.48
CA GLN A 124 -53.05 -20.62 5.77
C GLN A 124 -53.13 -22.02 6.41
N GLU A 125 -53.02 -23.09 5.61
CA GLU A 125 -53.10 -24.49 6.05
C GLU A 125 -51.79 -25.04 6.65
N LEU A 126 -50.68 -24.28 6.66
CA LEU A 126 -49.36 -24.74 7.13
C LEU A 126 -48.82 -23.99 8.36
N SER A 127 -49.67 -23.28 9.11
CA SER A 127 -49.22 -22.43 10.23
C SER A 127 -48.77 -23.17 11.49
N HIS A 128 -49.04 -24.48 11.66
CA HIS A 128 -48.82 -25.15 12.96
C HIS A 128 -47.76 -26.27 12.99
N ARG A 129 -47.22 -26.72 11.86
CA ARG A 129 -46.25 -27.83 11.82
C ARG A 129 -44.83 -27.51 11.33
N MET A 130 -44.56 -26.32 10.79
CA MET A 130 -43.26 -26.00 10.17
C MET A 130 -42.55 -24.77 10.75
N TRP A 131 -42.82 -24.42 12.01
CA TRP A 131 -42.05 -23.41 12.77
C TRP A 131 -41.12 -24.03 13.83
N TRP A 132 -41.08 -25.37 13.94
CA TRP A 132 -40.30 -26.13 14.94
C TRP A 132 -39.32 -27.14 14.31
N MET A 133 -38.96 -26.97 13.04
CA MET A 133 -38.00 -27.82 12.32
C MET A 133 -37.01 -26.98 11.54
#